data_AF-A0A2R6KEH2-F1
#
_entry.id   AF-A0A2R6KEH2-F1
#
_cell.length_a   1.000
_cell.length_b   1.000
_cell.length_c   1.000
_cell.angle_alpha   90.00
_cell.angle_beta   90.00
_cell.angle_gamma   90.00
#
_symmetry.space_group_name_H-M   'P 1'
#
loop_
_entity.id
_entity.type
_entity.pdbx_description
1 polymer ?
#
loop_
_entity_poly.entity_id
_entity_poly.type
_entity_poly.pdbx_seq_one_letter_code
_entity_poly.pdbx_strand_id
1 'polypeptide(L)'
;MSDDASEDPTRVESVAFETEDPNHVVAGEDFEGYTMNYGGTVHGTVRLYLDGTELTHTNKLPATFDVVDTARAQYEVVRALETAGEYAGEPFCCPCGVRSCAYVHWTAVDDGGALDVTMKDLGGNAIGGRTYRVLRDELYRATRSLLAEVIGFAEAQNVETFPWAPWRDTPVDGREHYATVAELRRYEGEIASALRP
;
A
#
# COMPACT_ATOMS: atom_id res chain seq x y z
N MET A 1 -0.46 37.49 -4.92
CA MET A 1 -0.84 37.02 -3.58
C MET A 1 -2.05 36.16 -3.82
N SER A 2 -1.82 34.86 -3.98
CA SER A 2 -2.92 33.91 -4.17
C SER A 2 -3.34 33.50 -2.77
N ASP A 3 -4.62 33.73 -2.45
CA ASP A 3 -5.26 33.26 -1.23
C ASP A 3 -5.19 31.73 -1.22
N ASP A 4 -4.16 31.21 -0.57
CA ASP A 4 -4.09 29.82 -0.12
C ASP A 4 -5.00 29.75 1.11
N ALA A 5 -6.31 29.83 0.87
CA ALA A 5 -7.29 29.53 1.90
C ALA A 5 -7.06 28.06 2.26
N SER A 6 -6.38 27.82 3.38
CA SER A 6 -6.25 26.47 3.93
C SER A 6 -7.66 25.97 4.17
N GLU A 7 -8.18 25.15 3.26
CA GLU A 7 -9.41 24.41 3.51
C GLU A 7 -9.14 23.53 4.72
N ASP A 8 -10.02 23.61 5.73
CA ASP A 8 -9.95 22.74 6.89
C ASP A 8 -9.88 21.28 6.41
N PRO A 9 -8.98 20.46 7.00
CA PRO A 9 -8.81 19.10 6.53
C PRO A 9 -10.10 18.31 6.73
N THR A 10 -10.42 17.46 5.75
CA THR A 10 -11.62 16.64 5.78
C THR A 10 -11.44 15.52 6.78
N ARG A 11 -12.23 15.58 7.85
CA ARG A 11 -12.22 14.51 8.84
C ARG A 11 -12.72 13.21 8.22
N VAL A 12 -11.96 12.15 8.45
CA VAL A 12 -12.26 10.77 8.06
C VAL A 12 -12.36 9.95 9.33
N GLU A 13 -13.47 9.23 9.47
CA GLU A 13 -13.76 8.41 10.66
C GLU A 13 -13.44 6.93 10.44
N SER A 14 -13.33 6.49 9.19
CA SER A 14 -12.96 5.11 8.86
C SER A 14 -12.11 5.02 7.60
N VAL A 15 -11.14 4.10 7.63
CA VAL A 15 -10.30 3.73 6.49
C VAL A 15 -10.42 2.24 6.28
N ALA A 16 -10.53 1.81 5.01
CA ALA A 16 -10.45 0.40 4.68
C ALA A 16 -9.66 0.18 3.39
N PHE A 17 -8.96 -0.95 3.36
CA PHE A 17 -8.44 -1.54 2.12
C PHE A 17 -9.25 -2.80 1.83
N GLU A 18 -9.59 -3.01 0.56
CA GLU A 18 -10.22 -4.24 0.09
C GLU A 18 -9.41 -4.79 -1.08
N THR A 19 -9.27 -6.12 -1.17
CA THR A 19 -8.68 -6.76 -2.33
C THR A 19 -9.75 -7.46 -3.18
N GLU A 20 -9.62 -7.36 -4.50
CA GLU A 20 -10.50 -8.07 -5.43
C GLU A 20 -9.70 -8.92 -6.40
N ASP A 21 -10.27 -10.08 -6.72
CA ASP A 21 -9.70 -11.10 -7.61
C ASP A 21 -8.21 -11.38 -7.37
N PRO A 22 -7.76 -11.61 -6.11
CA PRO A 22 -6.38 -11.96 -5.85
C PRO A 22 -6.05 -13.30 -6.53
N ASN A 23 -4.97 -13.31 -7.31
CA ASN A 23 -4.46 -14.48 -8.00
C ASN A 23 -2.96 -14.61 -7.76
N HIS A 24 -2.51 -15.82 -7.40
CA HIS A 24 -1.09 -16.10 -7.29
C HIS A 24 -0.51 -16.30 -8.70
N VAL A 25 0.56 -15.56 -8.99
CA VAL A 25 1.25 -15.57 -10.28
C VAL A 25 2.65 -16.10 -10.06
N VAL A 26 3.01 -17.15 -10.79
CA VAL A 26 4.37 -17.72 -10.78
C VAL A 26 5.23 -17.00 -11.82
N ALA A 27 6.48 -16.72 -11.49
CA ALA A 27 7.41 -16.08 -12.41
C ALA A 27 7.57 -16.92 -13.70
N GLY A 28 7.31 -16.30 -14.85
CA GLY A 28 7.58 -16.88 -16.18
C GLY A 28 6.50 -17.83 -16.75
N GLU A 29 5.47 -18.20 -16.01
CA GLU A 29 4.41 -19.11 -16.50
C GLU A 29 3.16 -18.39 -17.01
N ASP A 30 2.77 -17.26 -16.39
CA ASP A 30 1.44 -16.64 -16.61
C ASP A 30 1.46 -15.23 -17.21
N PHE A 31 2.62 -14.71 -17.64
CA PHE A 31 2.72 -13.29 -18.01
C PHE A 31 3.08 -13.10 -19.49
N GLU A 32 2.23 -12.35 -20.21
CA GLU A 32 2.40 -12.03 -21.63
C GLU A 32 3.82 -11.48 -21.89
N GLY A 33 4.48 -12.02 -22.92
CA GLY A 33 5.94 -11.96 -23.12
C GLY A 33 6.60 -10.59 -23.37
N TYR A 34 6.01 -9.47 -22.94
CA TYR A 34 6.53 -8.12 -23.13
C TYR A 34 6.58 -7.24 -21.88
N THR A 35 6.06 -7.69 -20.73
CA THR A 35 6.15 -6.96 -19.46
C THR A 35 7.11 -7.70 -18.54
N MET A 36 8.22 -7.05 -18.17
CA MET A 36 9.19 -7.60 -17.22
C MET A 36 8.55 -7.60 -15.82
N ASN A 37 7.81 -8.65 -15.46
CA ASN A 37 7.49 -8.90 -14.07
C ASN A 37 8.71 -9.56 -13.42
N TYR A 38 9.22 -8.89 -12.41
CA TYR A 38 10.46 -9.23 -11.74
C TYR A 38 10.28 -10.39 -10.73
N GLY A 39 9.12 -11.00 -10.57
CA GLY A 39 8.93 -12.12 -9.65
C GLY A 39 7.53 -12.71 -9.63
N GLY A 40 7.37 -13.82 -8.91
CA GLY A 40 6.07 -14.44 -8.64
C GLY A 40 5.46 -13.86 -7.37
N THR A 41 4.21 -13.43 -7.42
CA THR A 41 3.54 -12.70 -6.33
C THR A 41 2.02 -12.86 -6.41
N VAL A 42 1.28 -12.19 -5.53
CA VAL A 42 -0.18 -12.12 -5.60
C VAL A 42 -0.59 -10.85 -6.33
N HIS A 43 -1.26 -11.01 -7.47
CA HIS A 43 -1.84 -9.91 -8.22
C HIS A 43 -3.34 -9.78 -7.95
N GLY A 44 -3.84 -8.56 -7.80
CA GLY A 44 -5.27 -8.30 -7.62
C GLY A 44 -5.55 -6.81 -7.63
N THR A 45 -6.81 -6.40 -7.50
CA THR A 45 -7.12 -4.98 -7.27
C THR A 45 -6.97 -4.68 -5.79
N VAL A 46 -6.35 -3.55 -5.43
CA VAL A 46 -6.39 -3.01 -4.07
C VAL A 46 -7.20 -1.72 -4.11
N ARG A 47 -8.30 -1.68 -3.37
CA ARG A 47 -9.20 -0.53 -3.27
C ARG A 47 -9.02 0.14 -1.93
N LEU A 48 -9.09 1.47 -1.93
CA LEU A 48 -9.02 2.29 -0.73
C LEU A 48 -10.36 2.99 -0.51
N TYR A 49 -10.91 2.84 0.68
CA TYR A 49 -12.16 3.46 1.09
C TYR A 49 -11.90 4.43 2.24
N LEU A 50 -12.47 5.63 2.14
CA LEU A 50 -12.57 6.59 3.23
C LEU A 50 -14.06 6.81 3.53
N ASP A 51 -14.49 6.57 4.77
CA ASP A 51 -15.91 6.68 5.18
C ASP A 51 -16.86 5.90 4.25
N GLY A 52 -16.43 4.69 3.87
CA GLY A 52 -17.18 3.81 2.96
C GLY A 52 -17.23 4.27 1.51
N THR A 53 -16.59 5.40 1.17
CA THR A 53 -16.49 5.89 -0.20
C THR A 53 -15.17 5.44 -0.81
N GLU A 54 -15.25 4.67 -1.89
CA GLU A 54 -14.07 4.27 -2.66
C GLU A 54 -13.40 5.51 -3.24
N LEU A 55 -12.11 5.67 -2.99
CA LEU A 55 -11.28 6.65 -3.66
C LEU A 55 -10.98 6.17 -5.08
N THR A 56 -11.98 6.32 -5.93
CA THR A 56 -11.87 6.09 -7.38
C THR A 56 -11.29 7.32 -8.04
N HIS A 57 -10.14 7.19 -8.70
CA HIS A 57 -9.68 8.21 -9.63
C HIS A 57 -10.20 7.88 -11.03
N THR A 58 -10.92 8.82 -11.64
CA THR A 58 -11.59 8.64 -12.95
C THR A 58 -10.61 8.36 -14.09
N ASN A 59 -9.31 8.57 -13.87
CA ASN A 59 -8.25 8.24 -14.81
C ASN A 59 -7.18 7.37 -14.16
N LYS A 60 -7.39 6.06 -14.16
CA LYS A 60 -6.36 5.02 -13.97
C LYS A 60 -5.90 4.86 -12.52
N LEU A 61 -6.66 4.12 -11.71
CA LEU A 61 -5.99 3.08 -10.92
C LEU A 61 -5.65 1.94 -11.89
N PRO A 62 -4.52 1.24 -11.76
CA PRO A 62 -4.31 0.02 -12.51
C PRO A 62 -5.40 -0.96 -12.06
N ALA A 63 -5.94 -1.74 -12.99
CA ALA A 63 -6.88 -2.80 -12.65
C ALA A 63 -6.22 -3.92 -11.80
N THR A 64 -4.91 -3.84 -11.56
CA THR A 64 -4.13 -4.89 -10.91
C THR A 64 -2.89 -4.30 -10.23
N PHE A 65 -2.59 -4.77 -9.03
CA PHE A 65 -1.48 -4.41 -8.15
C PHE A 65 -0.75 -5.67 -7.70
N ASP A 66 0.52 -5.53 -7.29
CA ASP A 66 1.15 -6.50 -6.40
C ASP A 66 0.60 -6.28 -4.99
N VAL A 67 -0.30 -7.17 -4.57
CA VAL A 67 -1.03 -7.04 -3.32
C VAL A 67 -0.10 -7.27 -2.12
N VAL A 68 0.89 -8.16 -2.27
CA VAL A 68 1.87 -8.45 -1.21
C VAL A 68 2.78 -7.26 -0.98
N ASP A 69 3.34 -6.68 -2.06
CA ASP A 69 4.21 -5.51 -1.92
C ASP A 69 3.43 -4.28 -1.45
N THR A 70 2.17 -4.12 -1.88
CA THR A 70 1.28 -3.08 -1.36
C THR A 70 1.05 -3.24 0.15
N ALA A 71 0.76 -4.45 0.64
CA ALA A 71 0.57 -4.69 2.07
C ALA A 71 1.86 -4.41 2.89
N ARG A 72 3.02 -4.81 2.35
CA ARG A 72 4.33 -4.47 2.95
C ARG A 72 4.56 -2.97 2.98
N ALA A 73 4.33 -2.26 1.88
CA ALA A 73 4.52 -0.83 1.79
C ALA A 73 3.59 -0.06 2.75
N GLN A 74 2.36 -0.53 2.97
CA GLN A 74 1.48 0.04 3.99
C GLN A 74 2.01 -0.15 5.41
N TYR A 75 2.64 -1.30 5.71
CA TYR A 75 3.37 -1.44 6.98
C TYR A 75 4.56 -0.47 7.08
N GLU A 76 5.28 -0.20 5.98
CA GLU A 76 6.35 0.81 5.95
C GLU A 76 5.82 2.22 6.26
N VAL A 77 4.63 2.57 5.78
CA VAL A 77 3.93 3.82 6.13
C VAL A 77 3.72 3.89 7.65
N VAL A 78 3.14 2.84 8.23
CA VAL A 78 2.92 2.76 9.68
C VAL A 78 4.23 2.94 10.45
N ARG A 79 5.28 2.23 10.08
CA ARG A 79 6.59 2.32 10.74
C ARG A 79 7.24 3.69 10.62
N ALA A 80 7.12 4.35 9.47
CA ALA A 80 7.63 5.70 9.26
C ALA A 80 6.90 6.70 10.17
N LEU A 81 5.57 6.59 10.27
CA LEU A 81 4.77 7.42 11.17
C LEU A 81 5.13 7.18 12.65
N GLU A 82 5.38 5.95 13.08
CA GLU A 82 5.83 5.67 14.46
C GLU A 82 7.22 6.24 14.76
N THR A 83 8.13 6.20 13.79
CA THR A 83 9.55 6.50 14.02
C THR A 83 9.87 7.97 13.80
N ALA A 84 9.30 8.58 12.77
CA ALA A 84 9.59 9.93 12.31
C ALA A 84 8.39 10.89 12.43
N GLY A 85 7.17 10.38 12.66
CA GLY A 85 5.96 11.20 12.66
C GLY A 85 5.51 11.65 11.26
N GLU A 86 6.19 11.20 10.21
CA GLU A 86 5.86 11.57 8.84
C GLU A 86 6.18 10.44 7.84
N TYR A 87 5.48 10.45 6.72
CA TYR A 87 5.72 9.58 5.58
C TYR A 87 5.50 10.37 4.28
N ALA A 88 6.36 10.14 3.29
CA ALA A 88 6.19 10.63 1.93
C ALA A 88 6.65 9.57 0.93
N GLY A 89 5.76 9.10 0.07
CA GLY A 89 6.08 8.06 -0.92
C GLY A 89 4.86 7.43 -1.57
N GLU A 90 5.07 6.38 -2.37
CA GLU A 90 3.97 5.68 -3.04
C GLU A 90 3.76 4.27 -2.45
N PRO A 91 2.71 4.05 -1.63
CA PRO A 91 2.51 2.77 -0.95
C PRO A 91 1.76 1.72 -1.78
N PHE A 92 1.41 2.01 -3.05
CA PHE A 92 0.68 1.10 -3.94
C PHE A 92 1.58 0.59 -5.06
N CYS A 93 1.84 -0.71 -5.12
CA CYS A 93 2.83 -1.24 -6.06
C CYS A 93 2.17 -1.82 -7.32
N CYS A 94 2.58 -1.33 -8.49
CA CYS A 94 2.18 -1.88 -9.80
C CYS A 94 2.81 -3.27 -9.99
N PRO A 95 2.14 -4.23 -10.67
CA PRO A 95 2.68 -5.57 -10.91
C PRO A 95 4.05 -5.59 -11.61
N CYS A 96 4.35 -4.56 -12.42
CA CYS A 96 5.63 -4.43 -13.11
C CYS A 96 6.83 -4.16 -12.17
N GLY A 97 6.59 -4.00 -10.86
CA GLY A 97 7.64 -3.76 -9.86
C GLY A 97 8.29 -2.40 -10.00
N VAL A 98 7.58 -1.39 -10.52
CA VAL A 98 8.05 0.01 -10.62
C VAL A 98 7.18 0.90 -9.71
N ARG A 99 7.74 1.51 -8.65
CA ARG A 99 7.01 2.43 -7.76
C ARG A 99 6.65 3.74 -8.45
N SER A 100 7.39 4.17 -9.49
CA SER A 100 6.92 5.28 -10.33
C SER A 100 5.72 4.93 -11.21
N CYS A 101 5.31 3.66 -11.25
CA CYS A 101 4.02 3.22 -11.76
C CYS A 101 2.97 3.13 -10.64
N ALA A 102 3.29 3.53 -9.41
CA ALA A 102 2.33 3.65 -8.32
C ALA A 102 1.48 4.90 -8.49
N TYR A 103 0.18 4.75 -8.36
CA TYR A 103 -0.76 5.73 -8.87
C TYR A 103 -1.08 6.85 -7.89
N VAL A 104 -0.73 6.67 -6.62
CA VAL A 104 -1.02 7.62 -5.55
C VAL A 104 0.23 7.87 -4.73
N HIS A 105 0.73 9.10 -4.81
CA HIS A 105 1.70 9.61 -3.86
C HIS A 105 0.98 10.03 -2.58
N TRP A 106 1.45 9.54 -1.44
CA TRP A 106 0.96 9.85 -0.11
C TRP A 106 1.96 10.72 0.61
N THR A 107 1.48 11.79 1.22
CA THR A 107 2.15 12.44 2.33
C THR A 107 1.27 12.33 3.56
N ALA A 108 1.81 11.85 4.67
CA ALA A 108 1.10 11.76 5.94
C ALA A 108 1.97 12.37 7.03
N VAL A 109 1.38 13.25 7.84
CA VAL A 109 2.05 13.86 8.99
C VAL A 109 1.20 13.61 10.22
N ASP A 110 1.83 13.13 11.28
CA ASP A 110 1.20 12.90 12.57
C ASP A 110 1.06 14.20 13.36
N ASP A 111 -0.17 14.51 13.75
CA ASP A 111 -0.56 15.67 14.55
C ASP A 111 -1.37 15.22 15.76
N GLY A 112 -0.64 14.68 16.75
CA GLY A 112 -1.20 14.33 18.06
C GLY A 112 -2.18 13.16 18.05
N GLY A 113 -1.95 12.14 17.20
CA GLY A 113 -2.79 10.94 17.11
C GLY A 113 -3.81 10.97 15.96
N ALA A 114 -3.95 12.12 15.31
CA ALA A 114 -4.54 12.21 13.98
C ALA A 114 -3.44 12.38 12.93
N LEU A 115 -3.70 11.93 11.71
CA LEU A 115 -2.82 12.02 10.57
C LEU A 115 -3.42 12.99 9.56
N ASP A 116 -2.67 14.01 9.18
CA ASP A 116 -3.00 14.85 8.04
C ASP A 116 -2.40 14.19 6.80
N VAL A 117 -3.29 13.61 5.97
CA VAL A 117 -2.95 12.82 4.79
C VAL A 117 -3.31 13.60 3.53
N THR A 118 -2.35 13.79 2.65
CA THR A 118 -2.58 14.29 1.28
C THR A 118 -2.24 13.20 0.28
N MET A 119 -3.09 13.05 -0.73
CA MET A 119 -2.93 12.07 -1.79
C MET A 119 -2.90 12.77 -3.14
N LYS A 120 -1.94 12.41 -3.99
CA LYS A 120 -1.79 12.96 -5.34
C LYS A 120 -1.67 11.85 -6.37
N ASP A 121 -2.24 12.07 -7.55
CA ASP A 121 -2.07 11.18 -8.70
C ASP A 121 -0.66 11.29 -9.31
N LEU A 122 -0.37 10.47 -10.32
CA LEU A 122 0.89 10.49 -11.07
C LEU A 122 1.17 11.82 -11.81
N GLY A 123 0.15 12.62 -12.08
CA GLY A 123 0.27 13.96 -12.64
C GLY A 123 0.55 15.04 -11.59
N GLY A 124 0.59 14.66 -10.31
CA GLY A 124 0.71 15.57 -9.18
C GLY A 124 -0.60 16.29 -8.82
N ASN A 125 -1.73 15.90 -9.42
CA ASN A 125 -3.03 16.46 -9.06
C ASN A 125 -3.52 15.82 -7.77
N ALA A 126 -4.15 16.60 -6.90
CA ALA A 126 -4.76 16.04 -5.70
C ALA A 126 -5.85 15.01 -6.08
N ILE A 127 -5.85 13.88 -5.37
CA ILE A 127 -6.98 12.94 -5.41
C ILE A 127 -8.00 13.46 -4.41
N GLY A 128 -9.08 14.05 -4.94
CA GLY A 128 -9.95 14.91 -4.15
C GLY A 128 -9.45 16.37 -4.14
N GLY A 129 -10.03 17.20 -3.28
CA GLY A 129 -9.73 18.64 -3.23
C GLY A 129 -8.85 19.10 -2.07
N ARG A 130 -8.45 18.23 -1.14
CA ARG A 130 -8.07 18.65 0.23
C ARG A 130 -7.26 17.61 0.99
N THR A 131 -6.62 18.06 2.07
CA THR A 131 -6.02 17.19 3.10
C THR A 131 -7.12 16.43 3.84
N TYR A 132 -6.87 15.15 4.13
CA TYR A 132 -7.73 14.31 4.95
C TYR A 132 -7.16 14.22 6.36
N ARG A 133 -8.00 14.38 7.38
CA ARG A 133 -7.61 14.14 8.77
C ARG A 133 -8.14 12.79 9.22
N VAL A 134 -7.24 11.82 9.28
CA VAL A 134 -7.52 10.41 9.56
C VAL A 134 -7.09 10.09 10.98
N LEU A 135 -7.85 9.31 11.74
CA LEU A 135 -7.36 8.80 13.02
C LEU A 135 -6.24 7.78 12.77
N ARG A 136 -5.11 7.92 13.49
CA ARG A 136 -3.96 7.01 13.30
C ARG A 136 -4.37 5.55 13.44
N ASP A 137 -5.15 5.24 14.47
CA ASP A 137 -5.64 3.90 14.76
C ASP A 137 -6.47 3.31 13.61
N GLU A 138 -7.21 4.14 12.87
CA GLU A 138 -8.01 3.68 11.74
C GLU A 138 -7.12 3.27 10.55
N LEU A 139 -6.07 4.04 10.25
CA LEU A 139 -5.07 3.63 9.25
C LEU A 139 -4.35 2.34 9.66
N TYR A 140 -4.02 2.20 10.95
CA TYR A 140 -3.32 1.03 11.47
C TYR A 140 -4.22 -0.21 11.40
N ARG A 141 -5.50 -0.08 11.79
CA ARG A 141 -6.51 -1.14 11.63
C ARG A 141 -6.70 -1.54 10.18
N ALA A 142 -6.82 -0.58 9.27
CA ALA A 142 -6.95 -0.84 7.83
C ALA A 142 -5.73 -1.61 7.30
N THR A 143 -4.52 -1.17 7.65
CA THR A 143 -3.26 -1.82 7.24
C THR A 143 -3.17 -3.24 7.80
N ARG A 144 -3.54 -3.44 9.06
CA ARG A 144 -3.56 -4.76 9.69
C ARG A 144 -4.56 -5.69 9.00
N SER A 145 -5.75 -5.20 8.66
CA SER A 145 -6.76 -5.97 7.92
C SER A 145 -6.24 -6.40 6.54
N LEU A 146 -5.59 -5.49 5.80
CA LEU A 146 -4.96 -5.80 4.52
C LEU A 146 -3.91 -6.92 4.66
N LEU A 147 -3.01 -6.82 5.65
CA LEU A 147 -2.02 -7.86 5.92
C LEU A 147 -2.67 -9.21 6.23
N ALA A 148 -3.71 -9.21 7.08
CA ALA A 148 -4.42 -10.43 7.44
C ALA A 148 -5.11 -11.09 6.23
N GLU A 149 -5.69 -10.29 5.35
CA GLU A 149 -6.30 -10.76 4.10
C GLU A 149 -5.27 -11.41 3.17
N VAL A 150 -4.12 -10.75 2.96
CA VAL A 150 -3.03 -11.27 2.14
C VAL A 150 -2.44 -12.56 2.71
N ILE A 151 -2.23 -12.62 4.04
CA ILE A 151 -1.79 -13.83 4.74
C ILE A 151 -2.79 -14.96 4.55
N GLY A 152 -4.08 -14.70 4.77
CA GLY A 152 -5.14 -15.68 4.62
C GLY A 152 -5.25 -16.23 3.20
N PHE A 153 -5.10 -15.35 2.20
CA PHE A 153 -5.04 -15.75 0.79
C PHE A 153 -3.83 -16.67 0.52
N ALA A 154 -2.63 -16.26 0.94
CA ALA A 154 -1.41 -17.03 0.71
C ALA A 154 -1.47 -18.42 1.34
N GLU A 155 -1.98 -18.51 2.58
CA GLU A 155 -2.16 -19.79 3.29
C GLU A 155 -3.19 -20.68 2.59
N ALA A 156 -4.30 -20.12 2.10
CA ALA A 156 -5.28 -20.87 1.34
C ALA A 156 -4.71 -21.43 0.02
N GLN A 157 -3.74 -20.73 -0.59
CA GLN A 157 -3.04 -21.15 -1.80
C GLN A 157 -1.78 -22.00 -1.53
N ASN A 158 -1.43 -22.28 -0.27
CA ASN A 158 -0.18 -22.93 0.13
C ASN A 158 1.08 -22.21 -0.40
N VAL A 159 1.05 -20.88 -0.43
CA VAL A 159 2.18 -20.02 -0.83
C VAL A 159 2.89 -19.53 0.42
N GLU A 160 4.15 -19.92 0.61
CA GLU A 160 4.94 -19.51 1.79
C GLU A 160 5.87 -18.31 1.52
N THR A 161 6.25 -18.12 0.26
CA THR A 161 7.25 -17.15 -0.17
C THR A 161 6.81 -16.46 -1.44
N PHE A 162 7.09 -15.16 -1.53
CA PHE A 162 6.77 -14.31 -2.68
C PHE A 162 8.09 -13.83 -3.30
N PRO A 163 8.61 -14.54 -4.31
CA PRO A 163 9.82 -14.12 -5.00
C PRO A 163 9.64 -12.74 -5.61
N TRP A 164 10.49 -11.80 -5.20
CA TRP A 164 10.58 -10.48 -5.79
C TRP A 164 12.00 -10.29 -6.32
N ALA A 165 12.18 -9.96 -7.60
CA ALA A 165 13.50 -9.52 -8.06
C ALA A 165 13.69 -8.03 -7.74
N PRO A 166 14.84 -7.69 -7.16
CA PRO A 166 15.11 -6.35 -6.68
C PRO A 166 14.95 -5.30 -7.79
N TRP A 167 14.63 -4.09 -7.36
CA TRP A 167 14.64 -2.88 -8.17
C TRP A 167 15.90 -2.79 -9.04
N ARG A 168 15.79 -2.16 -10.22
CA ARG A 168 16.91 -1.93 -11.16
C ARG A 168 18.19 -1.37 -10.53
N ASP A 169 18.10 -0.72 -9.36
CA ASP A 169 19.19 -0.04 -8.69
C ASP A 169 19.71 -0.76 -7.42
N THR A 170 19.12 -1.89 -7.01
CA THR A 170 19.69 -2.72 -5.94
C THR A 170 20.62 -3.76 -6.57
N PRO A 171 21.91 -3.81 -6.20
CA PRO A 171 22.81 -4.84 -6.71
C PRO A 171 22.22 -6.23 -6.45
N VAL A 172 21.96 -6.97 -7.53
CA VAL A 172 21.61 -8.39 -7.43
C VAL A 172 22.87 -9.10 -6.95
N ASP A 173 22.99 -9.32 -5.65
CA ASP A 173 24.09 -10.13 -5.08
C ASP A 173 23.89 -11.64 -5.36
N GLY A 174 22.97 -11.98 -6.27
CA GLY A 174 22.58 -13.34 -6.59
C GLY A 174 21.57 -13.94 -5.60
N ARG A 175 21.05 -13.17 -4.64
CA ARG A 175 19.99 -13.63 -3.73
C ARG A 175 18.63 -13.19 -4.24
N GLU A 176 17.74 -14.16 -4.39
CA GLU A 176 16.31 -13.91 -4.55
C GLU A 176 15.80 -13.27 -3.25
N HIS A 177 15.17 -12.09 -3.35
CA HIS A 177 14.57 -11.43 -2.21
C HIS A 177 13.12 -11.90 -2.08
N TYR A 178 12.82 -12.67 -1.04
CA TYR A 178 11.47 -13.16 -0.78
C TYR A 178 10.84 -12.36 0.35
N ALA A 179 9.64 -11.83 0.14
CA ALA A 179 8.74 -11.67 1.27
C ALA A 179 8.24 -13.06 1.68
N THR A 180 8.01 -13.29 2.97
CA THR A 180 7.48 -14.56 3.47
C THR A 180 6.20 -14.35 4.26
N VAL A 181 5.33 -15.36 4.31
CA VAL A 181 4.14 -15.31 5.18
C VAL A 181 4.53 -15.06 6.64
N ALA A 182 5.65 -15.60 7.10
CA ALA A 182 6.18 -15.36 8.44
C ALA A 182 6.54 -13.88 8.67
N GLU A 183 7.10 -13.21 7.67
CA GLU A 183 7.43 -11.79 7.72
C GLU A 183 6.16 -10.93 7.74
N LEU A 184 5.16 -11.24 6.90
CA LEU A 184 3.87 -10.56 6.91
C LEU A 184 3.15 -10.73 8.26
N ARG A 185 3.20 -11.93 8.86
CA ARG A 185 2.67 -12.20 10.20
C ARG A 185 3.39 -11.38 11.27
N ARG A 186 4.71 -11.19 11.15
CA ARG A 186 5.46 -10.29 12.04
C ARG A 186 4.95 -8.86 11.92
N TYR A 187 4.77 -8.35 10.69
CA TYR A 187 4.21 -7.02 10.44
C TYR A 187 2.82 -6.85 11.06
N GLU A 188 1.92 -7.81 10.83
CA GLU A 188 0.57 -7.84 11.39
C GLU A 188 0.60 -7.80 12.93
N GLY A 189 1.50 -8.56 13.57
CA GLY A 189 1.68 -8.59 15.02
C GLY A 189 2.28 -7.31 15.61
N GLU A 190 3.19 -6.64 14.90
CA GLU A 190 3.75 -5.35 15.31
C GLU A 190 2.68 -4.25 15.30
N ILE A 191 1.89 -4.15 14.22
CA ILE A 191 0.77 -3.19 14.15
C ILE A 191 -0.27 -3.51 15.24
N ALA A 192 -0.59 -4.79 15.46
CA ALA A 192 -1.51 -5.20 16.52
C ALA A 192 -1.00 -4.81 17.93
N SER A 193 0.31 -4.70 18.12
CA SER A 193 0.91 -4.26 19.38
C SER A 193 0.82 -2.75 19.54
N ALA A 194 0.98 -1.99 18.45
CA ALA A 194 0.82 -0.53 18.42
C ALA A 194 -0.61 -0.05 18.68
N LEU A 195 -1.61 -0.88 18.33
CA LEU A 195 -3.03 -0.61 18.55
C LEU A 195 -3.54 -0.86 19.99
N ARG A 196 -2.67 -1.30 20.91
CA ARG A 196 -3.09 -1.58 22.30
C ARG A 196 -3.18 -0.26 23.10
N PRO A 197 -4.24 -0.09 23.91
CA PRO A 197 -4.48 1.13 24.69
C PRO A 197 -3.45 1.37 25.80
#